data_AF-A0A538PGJ7-F1
#
_entry.id   AF-A0A538PGJ7-F1
#
_cell.length_a   1.000
_cell.length_b   1.000
_cell.length_c   1.000
_cell.angle_alpha   90.00
_cell.angle_beta   90.00
_cell.angle_gamma   90.00
#
_symmetry.space_group_name_H-M   'P 1'
#
loop_
_entity.id
_entity.type
_entity.pdbx_description
1 polymer ?
#
loop_
_entity_poly.entity_id
_entity_poly.type
_entity_poly.pdbx_seq_one_letter_code
_entity_poly.pdbx_strand_id
1 'polypeptide(L)'
;MISKSHENTTGGQPLIAWSLRSGKLIAEHVARGESFAFETTLAGRNFARAIERWQAASYHVSLIFLSLPSADLAVERVAERVRQGGHAVPEEDIRRRFDRGREHFETLYKPLVDAWMLYDNSGDVPVLIASGSKP
;
A
#
# COMPACT_ATOMS: atom_id res chain seq x y z
N MET A 1 -0.44 0.14 -4.91
CA MET A 1 0.08 0.29 -6.28
C MET A 1 -0.98 0.95 -7.13
N ILE A 2 -0.68 2.05 -7.83
CA ILE A 2 -1.67 2.79 -8.61
C ILE A 2 -1.13 3.03 -10.01
N SER A 3 -1.86 2.59 -11.04
CA SER A 3 -1.46 2.70 -12.44
C SER A 3 -2.50 3.48 -13.24
N LYS A 4 -2.07 4.17 -14.30
CA LYS A 4 -2.98 4.84 -15.24
C LYS A 4 -2.91 4.12 -16.59
N SER A 5 -4.07 3.81 -17.18
CA SER A 5 -4.11 3.30 -18.56
C SER A 5 -3.71 4.43 -19.52
N HIS A 6 -2.53 4.33 -20.14
CA HIS A 6 -2.15 5.22 -21.24
C HIS A 6 -2.69 4.64 -22.55
N GLU A 7 -3.38 5.46 -23.34
CA GLU A 7 -3.57 5.17 -24.76
C GLU A 7 -2.20 5.14 -25.46
N ASN A 8 -2.09 4.17 -26.35
CA ASN A 8 -0.90 3.74 -27.07
C ASN A 8 -0.11 4.92 -27.69
N THR A 9 1.19 5.03 -27.39
CA THR A 9 2.14 5.69 -28.30
C THR A 9 3.40 4.84 -28.47
N THR A 10 3.67 4.62 -29.75
CA THR A 10 4.67 3.79 -30.41
C THR A 10 6.11 4.00 -29.92
N GLY A 11 6.84 2.90 -29.77
CA GLY A 11 8.28 2.83 -30.05
C GLY A 11 9.22 3.41 -28.99
N GLY A 12 9.66 2.56 -28.06
CA GLY A 12 10.73 2.87 -27.12
C GLY A 12 10.39 2.38 -25.72
N GLN A 13 11.21 1.48 -25.18
CA GLN A 13 11.01 0.87 -23.86
C GLN A 13 10.63 1.90 -22.78
N PRO A 14 9.57 1.69 -21.98
CA PRO A 14 9.54 2.28 -20.65
C PRO A 14 10.12 1.24 -19.68
N LEU A 15 11.39 1.44 -19.31
CA LEU A 15 11.89 0.98 -18.03
C LEU A 15 11.03 1.65 -16.96
N ILE A 16 10.09 0.90 -16.37
CA ILE A 16 9.14 1.40 -15.38
C ILE A 16 9.93 1.86 -14.15
N ALA A 17 10.22 3.16 -14.08
CA ALA A 17 10.93 3.78 -12.99
C ALA A 17 9.98 3.95 -11.80
N TRP A 18 10.01 3.00 -10.87
CA TRP A 18 9.22 3.04 -9.63
C TRP A 18 9.89 3.92 -8.59
N SER A 19 9.11 4.69 -7.83
CA SER A 19 9.61 5.39 -6.65
C SER A 19 8.59 5.34 -5.52
N LEU A 20 9.03 4.83 -4.36
CA LEU A 20 8.32 4.95 -3.08
C LEU A 20 8.39 6.41 -2.64
N ARG A 21 7.26 7.11 -2.54
CA ARG A 21 7.27 8.55 -2.27
C ARG A 21 6.30 9.00 -1.19
N SER A 22 6.67 10.10 -0.52
CA SER A 22 5.88 10.80 0.50
C SER A 22 4.66 11.51 -0.12
N GLY A 23 3.64 11.84 0.69
CA GLY A 23 2.35 12.38 0.22
C GLY A 23 2.38 13.62 -0.69
N LYS A 24 3.41 14.48 -0.59
CA LYS A 24 3.58 15.66 -1.47
C LYS A 24 3.87 15.28 -2.93
N LEU A 25 4.63 14.22 -3.14
CA LEU A 25 5.05 13.75 -4.46
C LEU A 25 3.91 13.02 -5.19
N ILE A 26 2.93 12.49 -4.45
CA ILE A 26 1.75 11.84 -5.05
C ILE A 26 0.93 12.86 -5.86
N ALA A 27 0.71 14.07 -5.32
CA ALA A 27 -0.05 15.10 -6.01
C ALA A 27 0.62 15.52 -7.34
N GLU A 28 1.95 15.60 -7.38
CA GLU A 28 2.72 15.93 -8.58
C GLU A 28 2.65 14.84 -9.67
N HIS A 29 2.66 13.56 -9.28
CA HIS A 29 2.46 12.47 -10.24
C HIS A 29 1.03 12.44 -10.78
N VAL A 30 0.04 12.67 -9.91
CA VAL A 30 -1.37 12.78 -10.31
C VAL A 30 -1.59 13.93 -11.29
N ALA A 31 -0.99 15.09 -11.03
CA ALA A 31 -1.05 16.25 -11.93
C ALA A 31 -0.45 15.97 -13.32
N ARG A 32 0.53 15.06 -13.40
CA ARG A 32 1.20 14.65 -14.66
C ARG A 32 0.56 13.42 -15.32
N GLY A 33 -0.46 12.81 -14.72
CA GLY A 33 -1.05 11.57 -15.25
C GLY A 33 -0.11 10.36 -15.18
N GLU A 34 0.90 10.40 -14.30
CA GLU A 34 1.88 9.33 -14.14
C GLU A 34 1.41 8.31 -13.10
N SER A 35 1.79 7.04 -13.29
CA SER A 35 1.60 5.96 -12.31
C SER A 35 2.47 6.18 -11.07
N PHE A 36 2.00 5.76 -9.90
CA PHE A 36 2.73 5.93 -8.64
C PHE A 36 2.43 4.81 -7.64
N ALA A 37 3.30 4.70 -6.63
CA ALA A 37 3.10 3.79 -5.51
C ALA A 37 3.54 4.45 -4.20
N PHE A 38 2.89 4.07 -3.11
CA PHE A 38 3.24 4.50 -1.77
C PHE A 38 2.99 3.37 -0.79
N GLU A 39 3.71 3.41 0.34
CA GLU A 39 3.56 2.51 1.46
C GLU A 39 2.78 3.19 2.58
N THR A 40 1.89 2.46 3.25
CA THR A 40 1.18 2.93 4.43
C THR A 40 0.84 1.76 5.34
N THR A 41 0.71 2.04 6.64
CA THR A 41 0.19 1.06 7.62
C THR A 41 -1.31 0.85 7.50
N LEU A 42 -2.00 1.63 6.66
CA LEU A 42 -3.45 1.61 6.46
C LEU A 42 -4.28 1.94 7.71
N ALA A 43 -3.64 2.31 8.82
CA ALA A 43 -4.29 2.68 10.07
C ALA A 43 -5.04 4.04 10.00
N GLY A 44 -4.76 4.86 8.99
CA GLY A 44 -5.46 6.11 8.70
C GLY A 44 -6.48 5.96 7.56
N ARG A 45 -7.46 6.86 7.51
CA ARG A 45 -8.53 6.88 6.48
C ARG A 45 -8.29 7.89 5.35
N ASN A 46 -7.16 8.59 5.38
CA ASN A 46 -6.89 9.73 4.49
C ASN A 46 -6.89 9.35 3.00
N PHE A 47 -6.49 8.12 2.68
CA PHE A 47 -6.43 7.65 1.29
C PHE A 47 -7.77 7.20 0.73
N ALA A 48 -8.77 6.90 1.55
CA ALA A 48 -10.08 6.46 1.05
C ALA A 48 -10.68 7.47 0.06
N ARG A 49 -10.76 8.75 0.45
CA ARG A 49 -11.22 9.83 -0.45
C ARG A 49 -10.28 10.07 -1.64
N ALA A 50 -9.00 9.75 -1.51
CA ALA A 50 -8.04 9.92 -2.59
C ALA A 50 -8.23 8.85 -3.67
N ILE A 51 -8.54 7.61 -3.27
CA ILE A 51 -8.78 6.48 -4.18
C ILE A 51 -9.93 6.78 -5.13
N GLU A 52 -11.06 7.25 -4.62
CA GLU A 52 -12.21 7.64 -5.46
C GLU A 52 -11.85 8.72 -6.47
N ARG A 53 -11.06 9.72 -6.06
CA ARG A 53 -10.58 10.78 -6.95
C ARG A 53 -9.63 10.27 -8.02
N TRP A 54 -8.76 9.32 -7.68
CA TRP A 54 -7.85 8.72 -8.64
C TRP A 54 -8.61 7.87 -9.66
N GLN A 55 -9.58 7.06 -9.21
CA GLN A 55 -10.46 6.29 -10.08
C GLN A 55 -11.25 7.19 -11.02
N ALA A 56 -11.82 8.30 -10.52
CA ALA A 56 -12.48 9.31 -11.36
C ALA A 56 -11.54 9.98 -12.36
N ALA A 57 -10.23 10.00 -12.08
CA ALA A 57 -9.18 10.46 -12.98
C ALA A 57 -8.59 9.31 -13.83
N SER A 58 -9.32 8.21 -14.02
CA SER A 58 -8.94 7.04 -14.84
C SER A 58 -7.68 6.30 -14.37
N TYR A 59 -7.38 6.35 -13.07
CA TYR A 59 -6.39 5.46 -12.47
C TYR A 59 -7.04 4.13 -12.06
N HIS A 60 -6.30 3.06 -12.27
CA HIS A 60 -6.53 1.78 -11.63
C HIS A 60 -5.76 1.71 -10.31
N VAL A 61 -6.46 1.46 -9.21
CA VAL A 61 -5.92 1.40 -7.86
C VAL A 61 -5.86 -0.05 -7.39
N SER A 62 -4.66 -0.57 -7.19
CA SER A 62 -4.42 -1.89 -6.64
C SER A 62 -3.82 -1.81 -5.22
N LEU A 63 -4.30 -2.63 -4.28
CA LEU A 63 -3.78 -2.71 -2.92
C LEU A 63 -3.05 -4.02 -2.67
N ILE A 64 -1.81 -3.94 -2.18
CA ILE A 64 -1.08 -5.10 -1.65
C ILE A 64 -1.03 -4.91 -0.14
N PHE A 65 -1.61 -5.87 0.61
CA PHE A 65 -1.59 -5.86 2.07
C PHE A 65 -0.70 -7.00 2.57
N LEU A 66 0.36 -6.65 3.31
CA LEU A 66 1.26 -7.60 3.95
C LEU A 66 0.82 -7.77 5.41
N SER A 67 0.28 -8.95 5.72
CA SER A 67 -0.19 -9.28 7.07
C SER A 67 0.87 -10.05 7.85
N LEU A 68 0.80 -9.92 9.18
CA LEU A 68 1.53 -10.79 10.11
C LEU A 68 0.50 -11.51 11.01
N PRO A 69 0.84 -12.68 11.55
CA PRO A 69 -0.05 -13.45 12.43
C PRO A 69 -0.35 -12.75 13.76
N SER A 70 0.53 -11.87 14.24
CA SER A 70 0.34 -11.17 15.52
C SER A 70 1.00 -9.80 15.56
N ALA A 71 0.49 -8.93 16.44
CA ALA A 71 1.12 -7.66 16.76
C ALA A 71 2.47 -7.87 17.47
N ASP A 72 2.63 -8.95 18.25
CA ASP A 72 3.90 -9.27 18.92
C ASP A 72 5.02 -9.50 17.91
N LEU A 73 4.75 -10.22 16.81
CA LEU A 73 5.73 -10.39 15.74
C LEU A 73 6.08 -9.06 15.06
N ALA A 74 5.11 -8.15 14.93
CA ALA A 74 5.38 -6.81 14.41
C ALA A 74 6.31 -6.02 15.35
N VAL A 75 6.10 -6.11 16.67
CA VAL A 75 6.94 -5.50 17.70
C VAL A 75 8.35 -6.09 17.66
N GLU A 76 8.48 -7.40 17.57
CA GLU A 76 9.77 -8.10 17.46
C GLU A 76 10.57 -7.64 16.23
N ARG A 77 9.91 -7.57 15.07
CA ARG A 77 10.53 -7.07 13.84
C ARG A 77 10.97 -5.61 13.94
N VAL A 78 10.20 -4.78 14.67
CA VAL A 78 10.61 -3.40 14.97
C VAL A 78 11.85 -3.39 15.86
N ALA A 79 11.88 -4.21 16.91
CA ALA A 79 13.02 -4.28 17.81
C ALA A 79 14.29 -4.73 17.06
N GLU A 80 14.19 -5.72 16.18
CA GLU A 80 15.31 -6.19 15.37
C GLU A 80 15.84 -5.10 14.44
N ARG A 81 14.98 -4.40 13.69
CA ARG A 81 15.48 -3.30 12.83
C ARG A 81 16.14 -2.18 13.65
N VAL A 82 15.68 -1.92 14.88
CA VAL A 82 16.27 -0.89 15.75
C VAL A 82 17.66 -1.33 16.20
N ARG A 83 17.85 -2.61 16.53
CA ARG A 83 19.18 -3.17 16.79
C ARG A 83 20.13 -3.00 15.60
N GLN A 84 19.60 -3.02 14.38
CA GLN A 84 20.33 -2.80 13.13
C GLN A 84 20.46 -1.32 12.72
N GLY A 85 20.08 -0.37 13.60
CA GLY A 85 20.22 1.08 13.35
C GLY A 85 18.99 1.75 12.73
N GLY A 86 17.86 1.06 12.64
CA GLY A 86 16.59 1.60 12.16
C GLY A 86 15.84 2.48 13.17
N HIS A 87 14.75 3.10 12.73
CA HIS A 87 13.93 3.98 13.58
C HIS A 87 13.04 3.21 14.56
N ALA A 88 13.07 3.64 15.83
CA ALA A 88 12.21 3.15 16.88
C ALA A 88 10.78 3.66 16.71
N VAL A 89 9.79 2.82 16.99
CA VAL A 89 8.38 3.20 17.04
C VAL A 89 7.82 2.71 18.38
N PRO A 90 7.07 3.53 19.13
CA PRO A 90 6.46 3.09 20.37
C PRO A 90 5.61 1.83 20.18
N GLU A 91 5.69 0.89 21.11
CA GLU A 91 4.95 -0.38 21.03
C GLU A 91 3.43 -0.18 20.91
N GLU A 92 2.87 0.74 21.70
CA GLU A 92 1.45 1.10 21.64
C GLU A 92 1.04 1.55 20.23
N ASP A 93 1.90 2.33 19.57
CA ASP A 93 1.69 2.79 18.20
C ASP A 93 1.72 1.63 17.19
N ILE A 94 2.61 0.66 17.39
CA ILE A 94 2.70 -0.55 16.53
C ILE A 94 1.41 -1.35 16.65
N ARG A 95 0.99 -1.69 17.89
CA ARG A 95 -0.22 -2.48 18.16
C ARG A 95 -1.47 -1.77 17.65
N ARG A 96 -1.64 -0.48 17.97
CA ARG A 96 -2.78 0.32 17.50
C ARG A 96 -2.86 0.37 15.97
N ARG A 97 -1.72 0.50 15.28
CA ARG A 97 -1.68 0.53 13.80
C ARG A 97 -1.92 -0.84 13.20
N PHE A 98 -1.45 -1.91 13.84
CA PHE A 98 -1.68 -3.28 13.42
C PHE A 98 -3.18 -3.59 13.36
N ASP A 99 -3.89 -3.35 14.46
CA ASP A 99 -5.33 -3.65 14.56
C ASP A 99 -6.14 -2.79 13.58
N ARG A 100 -5.92 -1.47 13.59
CA ARG A 100 -6.63 -0.54 12.69
C ARG A 100 -6.35 -0.80 11.22
N GLY A 101 -5.10 -1.12 10.88
CA GLY A 101 -4.71 -1.42 9.51
C GLY A 101 -5.44 -2.63 8.96
N ARG A 102 -5.54 -3.70 9.78
CA ARG A 102 -6.27 -4.92 9.44
C ARG A 102 -7.78 -4.66 9.33
N GLU A 103 -8.37 -3.94 10.28
CA GLU A 103 -9.79 -3.57 10.25
C GLU A 103 -10.13 -2.75 9.00
N HIS A 104 -9.33 -1.71 8.71
CA HIS A 104 -9.55 -0.87 7.53
C HIS A 104 -9.32 -1.61 6.23
N PHE A 105 -8.33 -2.51 6.16
CA PHE A 105 -8.15 -3.37 5.00
C PHE A 105 -9.45 -4.12 4.69
N GLU A 106 -9.99 -4.82 5.69
CA GLU A 106 -11.18 -5.66 5.52
C GLU A 106 -12.45 -4.85 5.21
N THR A 107 -12.67 -3.75 5.93
CA THR A 107 -13.98 -3.07 5.95
C THR A 107 -14.07 -1.85 5.04
N LEU A 108 -12.94 -1.21 4.74
CA LEU A 108 -12.92 0.08 4.03
C LEU A 108 -12.21 -0.01 2.68
N TYR A 109 -11.00 -0.57 2.63
CA TYR A 109 -10.17 -0.47 1.43
C TYR A 109 -10.43 -1.59 0.43
N LYS A 110 -10.65 -2.86 0.85
CA LYS A 110 -11.02 -3.96 -0.06
C LYS A 110 -12.19 -3.63 -1.00
N PRO A 111 -13.32 -3.06 -0.54
CA PRO A 111 -14.42 -2.72 -1.44
C PRO A 111 -14.18 -1.46 -2.29
N LEU A 112 -13.18 -0.65 -1.92
CA LEU A 112 -12.95 0.66 -2.53
C LEU A 112 -12.00 0.62 -3.72
N VAL A 113 -10.94 -0.19 -3.62
CA VAL A 113 -9.91 -0.34 -4.65
C VAL A 113 -10.38 -1.21 -5.81
N ASP A 114 -9.74 -1.09 -6.97
CA ASP A 114 -10.08 -1.88 -8.16
C ASP A 114 -9.57 -3.31 -8.06
N ALA A 115 -8.42 -3.52 -7.40
CA ALA A 115 -7.89 -4.85 -7.10
C ALA A 115 -7.18 -4.88 -5.74
N TRP A 116 -7.18 -6.02 -5.07
CA TRP A 116 -6.43 -6.22 -3.83
C TRP A 116 -5.81 -7.61 -3.76
N MET A 117 -4.68 -7.70 -3.04
CA MET A 117 -3.98 -8.93 -2.71
C MET A 117 -3.58 -8.91 -1.23
N LEU A 118 -3.84 -10.01 -0.54
CA LEU A 118 -3.47 -10.25 0.86
C LEU A 118 -2.36 -11.29 0.91
N TYR A 119 -1.25 -10.94 1.54
CA TYR A 119 -0.12 -11.85 1.74
C TYR A 119 0.10 -12.12 3.23
N ASP A 120 0.52 -13.34 3.56
CA ASP A 120 1.23 -13.63 4.80
C ASP A 120 2.69 -13.23 4.61
N ASN A 121 3.20 -12.39 5.50
CA ASN A 121 4.57 -11.92 5.48
C ASN A 121 5.36 -12.42 6.71
N SER A 122 4.94 -13.51 7.35
CA SER A 122 5.56 -14.07 8.55
C SER A 122 6.93 -14.73 8.29
N GLY A 123 7.14 -15.31 7.11
CA GLY A 123 8.41 -15.92 6.69
C GLY A 123 9.32 -14.99 5.91
N ASP A 124 10.35 -15.57 5.28
CA ASP A 124 11.35 -14.87 4.46
C ASP A 124 10.78 -14.37 3.11
N VAL A 125 9.78 -15.07 2.59
CA VAL A 125 9.11 -14.75 1.33
C VAL A 125 7.62 -14.61 1.59
N PRO A 126 6.98 -13.50 1.15
CA PRO A 126 5.54 -13.34 1.28
C PRO A 126 4.76 -14.42 0.52
N VAL A 127 3.74 -14.98 1.16
CA VAL A 127 2.86 -16.01 0.57
C VAL A 127 1.49 -15.41 0.30
N LEU A 128 0.98 -15.51 -0.93
CA LEU A 128 -0.36 -15.02 -1.28
C LEU A 128 -1.43 -15.87 -0.56
N ILE A 129 -2.27 -15.21 0.24
CA ILE A 129 -3.41 -15.84 0.93
C ILE A 129 -4.67 -15.72 0.08
N ALA A 130 -4.95 -14.52 -0.42
CA ALA A 130 -6.17 -14.22 -1.15
C ALA A 130 -6.00 -13.00 -2.06
N SER A 131 -6.83 -12.90 -3.08
CA SER A 131 -6.94 -11.71 -3.92
C SER A 131 -8.39 -11.50 -4.34
N GLY A 132 -8.70 -10.29 -4.80
CA GLY A 132 -9.99 -9.95 -5.34
C GLY A 132 -9.93 -8.68 -6.17
N SER A 133 -10.95 -8.49 -7.00
CA SER A 133 -11.13 -7.29 -7.80
C SER A 133 -12.54 -6.77 -7.60
N LYS A 134 -12.70 -5.46 -7.73
CA LYS A 134 -14.02 -4.85 -7.81
C LYS A 134 -14.69 -5.32 -9.12
N PRO A 135 -15.96 -5.75 -9.08
CA PRO A 135 -16.70 -6.16 -10.27
C PRO A 135 -16.95 -5.00 -11.24
#